data_AF-A0A7C5VD14-F1
#
_entry.id   AF-A0A7C5VD14-F1
#
_cell.length_a   1.000
_cell.length_b   1.000
_cell.length_c   1.000
_cell.angle_alpha   90.00
_cell.angle_beta   90.00
_cell.angle_gamma   90.00
#
_symmetry.space_group_name_H-M   'P 1'
#
loop_
_entity.id
_entity.type
_entity.pdbx_description
1 polymer ?
#
loop_
_entity_poly.entity_id
_entity_poly.type
_entity_poly.pdbx_seq_one_letter_code
_entity_poly.pdbx_strand_id
1 'polypeptide(L)'
;MILLRIHTLQRAEAPTAVVEYPLLEALKENVAETLSEYGVTWSTGSDPTVPLHWVVRVPRNLPVPSLHQAIQARIALIDARVQWARGDPVSGNVKMEIGRRDSVLFVIDLIAGGAGERNEGLIALIIDDFGDRWNSFIERFFELGADITVSVIPGQKMSREVARRVMERRFELILHLPMEPLDQSIRSDDFMIMQGMSGRRIRDILQRSLDGVPGVLGINNHMGSRTTSDQETMERFLAEVKALNLFFVDSRTTASSLGYTLAQTMGVPSIQRDVFIDVNNDEESIRRSLWELARLSGTRGYAVGIGHCRRKTLAVLEEEVSKIQARGYRFVPVSRLVH
;
A
#
# COMPACT_ATOMS: atom_id res chain seq x y z
N MET A 1 -13.74 70.36 -53.47
CA MET A 1 -12.31 70.26 -53.13
C MET A 1 -12.20 69.89 -51.66
N ILE A 2 -11.72 68.69 -51.36
CA ILE A 2 -11.00 68.21 -50.16
C ILE A 2 -11.10 66.67 -50.23
N LEU A 3 -10.01 66.05 -50.68
CA LEU A 3 -9.74 64.62 -50.60
C LEU A 3 -9.41 64.27 -49.14
N LEU A 4 -10.04 63.22 -48.59
CA LEU A 4 -9.46 62.51 -47.44
C LEU A 4 -8.87 61.18 -47.90
N ARG A 5 -7.56 61.05 -47.72
CA ARG A 5 -6.75 59.85 -47.97
C ARG A 5 -7.16 58.74 -47.01
N ILE A 6 -7.46 57.57 -47.57
CA ILE A 6 -7.55 56.29 -46.85
C ILE A 6 -6.11 55.85 -46.57
N HIS A 7 -5.72 55.78 -45.30
CA HIS A 7 -4.49 55.09 -44.89
C HIS A 7 -4.79 53.60 -44.77
N THR A 8 -4.28 52.83 -45.73
CA THR A 8 -4.19 51.37 -45.65
C THR A 8 -3.20 51.02 -44.55
N LEU A 9 -3.70 50.51 -43.41
CA LEU A 9 -2.86 49.86 -42.42
C LEU A 9 -2.37 48.53 -43.02
N GLN A 10 -1.09 48.49 -43.38
CA GLN A 10 -0.38 47.23 -43.64
C GLN A 10 -0.51 46.34 -42.40
N ARG A 11 -1.09 45.16 -42.58
CA ARG A 11 -0.98 44.05 -41.63
C ARG A 11 0.51 43.76 -41.45
N ALA A 12 1.02 43.94 -40.24
CA ALA A 12 2.33 43.45 -39.86
C ALA A 12 2.34 41.91 -40.08
N GLU A 13 3.36 41.43 -40.79
CA GLU A 13 3.63 40.00 -40.93
C GLU A 13 3.80 39.37 -39.54
N ALA A 14 3.16 38.20 -39.35
CA ALA A 14 3.28 37.42 -38.13
C ALA A 14 4.75 37.06 -37.88
N PRO A 15 5.27 37.12 -36.64
CA PRO A 15 6.62 36.68 -36.34
C PRO A 15 6.76 35.21 -36.76
N THR A 16 7.68 34.95 -37.68
CA THR A 16 8.11 33.61 -38.07
C THR A 16 8.43 32.78 -36.82
N ALA A 17 7.70 31.68 -36.66
CA ALA A 17 7.84 30.70 -35.59
C ALA A 17 9.25 30.09 -35.58
N VAL A 18 10.16 30.68 -34.81
CA VAL A 18 11.44 30.05 -34.48
C VAL A 18 11.16 29.02 -33.38
N VAL A 19 10.69 27.86 -33.84
CA VAL A 19 10.96 26.52 -33.30
C VAL A 19 11.00 26.43 -31.77
N GLU A 20 9.83 26.40 -31.13
CA GLU A 20 9.67 25.88 -29.76
C GLU A 20 9.68 24.34 -29.71
N TYR A 21 10.10 23.65 -30.79
CA TYR A 21 10.15 22.19 -30.87
C TYR A 21 10.91 21.53 -29.70
N PRO A 22 12.09 22.03 -29.24
CA PRO A 22 12.74 21.45 -28.07
C PRO A 22 11.90 21.53 -26.80
N LEU A 23 11.17 22.64 -26.61
CA LEU A 23 10.25 22.79 -25.49
C LEU A 23 9.02 21.90 -25.65
N LEU A 24 8.52 21.73 -26.88
CA LEU A 24 7.38 20.89 -27.18
C LEU A 24 7.65 19.42 -26.87
N GLU A 25 8.82 18.91 -27.27
CA GLU A 25 9.23 17.54 -26.94
C GLU A 25 9.50 17.40 -25.44
N ALA A 26 10.19 18.36 -24.81
CA ALA A 26 10.40 18.35 -23.37
C ALA A 26 9.08 18.35 -22.58
N LEU A 27 8.07 19.11 -23.02
CA LEU A 27 6.73 19.11 -22.45
C LEU A 27 6.06 17.74 -22.58
N LYS A 28 6.11 17.10 -23.76
CA LYS A 28 5.58 15.74 -23.95
C LYS A 28 6.24 14.76 -23.00
N GLU A 29 7.57 14.74 -22.95
CA GLU A 29 8.35 13.79 -22.14
C GLU A 29 8.04 13.96 -20.65
N ASN A 30 8.09 15.19 -20.14
CA ASN A 30 7.86 15.48 -18.73
C ASN A 30 6.41 15.18 -18.30
N VAL A 31 5.43 15.52 -19.15
CA VAL A 31 4.02 15.21 -18.88
C VAL A 31 3.79 13.70 -18.96
N ALA A 32 4.33 13.00 -19.98
CA ALA A 32 4.19 11.55 -20.09
C ALA A 32 4.84 10.81 -18.92
N GLU A 33 6.03 11.22 -18.50
CA GLU A 33 6.72 10.66 -17.33
C GLU A 33 5.87 10.86 -16.07
N THR A 34 5.36 12.07 -15.84
CA THR A 34 4.48 12.36 -14.69
C THR A 34 3.21 11.50 -14.75
N LEU A 35 2.55 11.39 -15.91
CA LEU A 35 1.38 10.53 -16.06
C LEU A 35 1.72 9.06 -15.81
N SER A 36 2.91 8.60 -16.21
CA SER A 36 3.42 7.25 -15.99
C SER A 36 3.80 6.97 -14.53
N GLU A 37 4.40 7.92 -13.81
CA GLU A 37 4.69 7.84 -12.36
C GLU A 37 3.42 7.66 -11.55
N TYR A 38 2.35 8.25 -12.06
CA TYR A 38 1.03 8.10 -11.50
C TYR A 38 0.42 6.79 -12.07
N GLY A 39 0.72 6.34 -13.29
CA GLY A 39 0.04 5.16 -13.90
C GLY A 39 -1.34 5.54 -14.45
N VAL A 40 -1.44 6.72 -15.05
CA VAL A 40 -2.60 7.18 -15.83
C VAL A 40 -2.27 7.03 -17.31
N THR A 41 -3.23 6.51 -18.06
CA THR A 41 -3.15 6.45 -19.51
C THR A 41 -3.72 7.72 -20.14
N TRP A 42 -3.22 8.05 -21.32
CA TRP A 42 -3.64 9.20 -22.10
C TRP A 42 -3.82 8.82 -23.56
N SER A 43 -4.55 9.67 -24.28
CA SER A 43 -4.79 9.55 -25.72
C SER A 43 -4.65 10.92 -26.37
N THR A 44 -4.31 10.96 -27.65
CA THR A 44 -4.25 12.21 -28.40
C THR A 44 -5.68 12.73 -28.62
N GLY A 45 -5.94 13.95 -28.19
CA GLY A 45 -7.13 14.72 -28.51
C GLY A 45 -6.97 15.52 -29.80
N SER A 46 -7.98 16.32 -30.14
CA SER A 46 -7.92 17.25 -31.26
C SER A 46 -8.29 18.65 -30.76
N ASP A 47 -7.34 19.58 -30.83
CA ASP A 47 -7.58 21.01 -30.64
C ASP A 47 -6.74 21.75 -31.69
N PRO A 48 -7.35 22.39 -32.69
CA PRO A 48 -6.62 23.00 -33.81
C PRO A 48 -5.85 24.26 -33.40
N THR A 49 -6.06 24.76 -32.18
CA THR A 49 -5.44 26.01 -31.69
C THR A 49 -4.07 25.78 -31.05
N VAL A 50 -3.69 24.52 -30.80
CA VAL A 50 -2.44 24.16 -30.12
C VAL A 50 -1.71 23.01 -30.82
N PRO A 51 -0.37 22.97 -30.73
CA PRO A 51 0.41 21.86 -31.29
C PRO A 51 0.13 20.50 -30.64
N LEU A 52 -0.24 20.47 -29.34
CA LEU A 52 -0.53 19.25 -28.62
C LEU A 52 -1.83 19.33 -27.86
N HIS A 53 -2.60 18.26 -27.94
CA HIS A 53 -3.77 18.06 -27.12
C HIS A 53 -3.83 16.61 -26.66
N TRP A 54 -3.81 16.36 -25.35
CA TRP A 54 -4.04 15.05 -24.77
C TRP A 54 -5.31 15.01 -23.93
N VAL A 55 -6.01 13.88 -24.01
CA VAL A 55 -7.12 13.52 -23.13
C VAL A 55 -6.62 12.44 -22.18
N VAL A 56 -6.72 12.74 -20.89
CA VAL A 56 -6.14 11.98 -19.78
C VAL A 56 -7.29 11.48 -18.91
N ARG A 57 -7.47 10.15 -18.83
CA ARG A 57 -8.55 9.58 -18.01
C ARG A 57 -8.06 9.35 -16.59
N VAL A 58 -8.60 10.11 -15.65
CA VAL A 58 -8.19 10.08 -14.24
C VAL A 58 -8.99 9.02 -13.48
N PRO A 59 -8.35 8.00 -12.89
CA PRO A 59 -8.98 6.98 -12.06
C PRO A 59 -9.77 7.57 -10.90
N ARG A 60 -10.85 6.91 -10.48
CA ARG A 60 -11.76 7.40 -9.43
C ARG A 60 -11.08 7.70 -8.10
N ASN A 61 -10.01 6.98 -7.77
CA ASN A 61 -9.26 7.12 -6.53
C ASN A 61 -8.06 8.08 -6.63
N LEU A 62 -7.82 8.71 -7.78
CA LEU A 62 -6.81 9.77 -7.91
C LEU A 62 -7.50 11.14 -7.91
N PRO A 63 -7.27 11.99 -6.89
CA PRO A 63 -7.77 13.35 -6.91
C PRO A 63 -7.18 14.11 -8.11
N VAL A 64 -8.04 14.61 -9.01
CA VAL A 64 -7.63 15.44 -10.15
C VAL A 64 -6.72 16.61 -9.73
N PRO A 65 -6.95 17.30 -8.58
CA PRO A 65 -6.04 18.35 -8.11
C PRO A 65 -4.61 17.87 -7.85
N SER A 66 -4.42 16.64 -7.34
CA SER A 66 -3.10 16.07 -7.10
C SER A 66 -2.33 15.85 -8.41
N LEU A 67 -3.01 15.31 -9.43
CA LEU A 67 -2.39 15.12 -10.75
C LEU A 67 -2.08 16.46 -11.43
N HIS A 68 -2.99 17.43 -11.33
CA HIS A 68 -2.77 18.80 -11.80
C HIS A 68 -1.52 19.41 -11.15
N GLN A 69 -1.41 19.36 -9.82
CA GLN A 69 -0.27 19.92 -9.11
C GLN A 69 1.05 19.24 -9.49
N ALA A 70 1.05 17.92 -9.68
CA ALA A 70 2.24 17.17 -10.10
C ALA A 70 2.71 17.58 -11.50
N ILE A 71 1.78 17.69 -12.46
CA ILE A 71 2.08 18.18 -13.81
C ILE A 71 2.65 19.59 -13.73
N GLN A 72 2.02 20.50 -12.98
CA GLN A 72 2.48 21.88 -12.81
C GLN A 72 3.89 21.95 -12.22
N ALA A 73 4.19 21.16 -11.19
CA ALA A 73 5.51 21.11 -10.58
C ALA A 73 6.58 20.58 -11.54
N ARG A 74 6.25 19.55 -12.33
CA ARG A 74 7.18 18.96 -13.31
C ARG A 74 7.52 19.94 -14.43
N ILE A 75 6.53 20.53 -15.07
CA ILE A 75 6.76 21.43 -16.22
C ILE A 75 7.48 22.73 -15.82
N ALA A 76 7.39 23.15 -14.55
CA ALA A 76 8.13 24.30 -14.04
C ALA A 76 9.65 24.10 -14.11
N LEU A 77 10.13 22.85 -14.09
CA LEU A 77 11.56 22.52 -14.21
C LEU A 77 12.14 22.86 -15.58
N ILE A 78 11.29 23.01 -16.60
CA ILE A 78 11.66 23.33 -17.98
C ILE A 78 11.18 24.72 -18.41
N ASP A 79 10.96 25.62 -17.44
CA ASP A 79 10.49 27.00 -17.66
C ASP A 79 9.15 27.09 -18.41
N ALA A 80 8.31 26.07 -18.25
CA ALA A 80 6.91 26.06 -18.69
C ALA A 80 5.97 26.23 -17.51
N ARG A 81 4.75 26.69 -17.78
CA ARG A 81 3.71 26.91 -16.77
C ARG A 81 2.35 26.51 -17.27
N VAL A 82 1.46 26.19 -16.34
CA VAL A 82 0.02 26.23 -16.58
C VAL A 82 -0.36 27.69 -16.73
N GLN A 83 -0.67 28.12 -17.96
CA GLN A 83 -1.11 29.49 -18.24
C GLN A 83 -2.56 29.68 -17.82
N TRP A 84 -3.36 28.61 -17.92
CA TRP A 84 -4.77 28.64 -17.62
C TRP A 84 -5.29 27.25 -17.22
N ALA A 85 -6.24 27.16 -16.27
CA ALA A 85 -6.95 25.91 -15.96
C ALA A 85 -8.44 26.12 -15.58
N ARG A 86 -9.35 25.26 -16.09
CA ARG A 86 -10.80 25.24 -15.72
C ARG A 86 -11.08 23.96 -15.00
N GLY A 87 -11.81 24.03 -13.89
CA GLY A 87 -12.59 22.90 -13.41
C GLY A 87 -14.04 23.01 -13.89
N ASP A 88 -14.64 21.90 -14.30
CA ASP A 88 -16.09 21.74 -14.34
C ASP A 88 -16.55 21.25 -12.95
N PRO A 89 -17.37 22.04 -12.22
CA PRO A 89 -17.79 21.69 -10.87
C PRO A 89 -18.74 20.49 -10.80
N VAL A 90 -19.37 20.11 -11.92
CA VAL A 90 -20.32 18.98 -11.98
C VAL A 90 -19.59 17.69 -12.34
N SER A 91 -18.79 17.70 -13.40
CA SER A 91 -18.07 16.50 -13.85
C SER A 91 -16.76 16.26 -13.09
N GLY A 92 -16.18 17.30 -12.49
CA GLY A 92 -14.83 17.26 -11.89
C GLY A 92 -13.70 17.27 -12.92
N ASN A 93 -14.02 17.40 -14.21
CA ASN A 93 -13.02 17.46 -15.28
C ASN A 93 -12.22 18.76 -15.19
N VAL A 94 -10.95 18.71 -15.60
CA VAL A 94 -10.08 19.87 -15.65
C VAL A 94 -9.45 20.03 -17.04
N LYS A 95 -9.60 21.20 -17.66
CA LYS A 95 -8.84 21.56 -18.88
C LYS A 95 -7.67 22.43 -18.48
N MET A 96 -6.46 22.05 -18.88
CA MET A 96 -5.21 22.78 -18.61
C MET A 96 -4.60 23.28 -19.92
N GLU A 97 -4.20 24.55 -19.94
CA GLU A 97 -3.45 25.16 -21.04
C GLU A 97 -2.01 25.42 -20.56
N ILE A 98 -1.06 24.74 -21.18
CA ILE A 98 0.35 24.74 -20.80
C ILE A 98 1.18 25.38 -21.90
N GLY A 99 2.14 26.19 -21.49
CA GLY A 99 3.12 26.75 -22.42
C GLY A 99 4.10 27.68 -21.72
N ARG A 100 4.71 28.57 -22.49
CA ARG A 100 5.75 29.49 -22.02
C ARG A 100 5.45 30.92 -22.49
N ARG A 101 5.69 31.90 -21.61
CA ARG A 101 5.31 33.31 -21.83
C ARG A 101 3.83 33.43 -22.22
N ASP A 102 3.56 33.86 -23.45
CA ASP A 102 2.22 34.12 -24.00
C ASP A 102 1.79 33.06 -25.04
N SER A 103 2.60 32.01 -25.24
CA SER A 103 2.32 30.91 -26.16
C SER A 103 1.73 29.73 -25.42
N VAL A 104 0.53 29.27 -25.80
CA VAL A 104 -0.01 27.97 -25.39
C VAL A 104 0.47 26.90 -26.37
N LEU A 105 1.06 25.83 -25.84
CA LEU A 105 1.67 24.76 -26.65
C LEU A 105 1.01 23.41 -26.46
N PHE A 106 0.37 23.21 -25.31
CA PHE A 106 -0.15 21.92 -24.92
C PHE A 106 -1.43 22.07 -24.10
N VAL A 107 -2.50 21.49 -24.60
CA VAL A 107 -3.75 21.34 -23.87
C VAL A 107 -3.84 19.93 -23.28
N ILE A 108 -4.27 19.85 -22.02
CA ILE A 108 -4.55 18.57 -21.35
C ILE A 108 -5.95 18.62 -20.77
N ASP A 109 -6.81 17.71 -21.23
CA ASP A 109 -8.13 17.45 -20.65
C ASP A 109 -8.02 16.29 -19.65
N LEU A 110 -8.07 16.60 -18.35
CA LEU A 110 -8.18 15.64 -17.26
C LEU A 110 -9.65 15.25 -17.08
N ILE A 111 -10.01 14.04 -17.48
CA ILE A 111 -11.37 13.50 -17.38
C ILE A 111 -11.50 12.72 -16.08
N ALA A 112 -12.25 13.26 -15.12
CA ALA A 112 -12.50 12.62 -13.84
C ALA A 112 -13.38 11.37 -13.99
N GLY A 113 -13.18 10.40 -13.11
CA GLY A 113 -14.04 9.22 -13.02
C GLY A 113 -13.83 8.17 -14.11
N GLY A 114 -12.62 8.10 -14.69
CA GLY A 114 -12.22 7.04 -15.62
C GLY A 114 -12.45 5.63 -15.05
N ALA A 115 -12.65 4.65 -15.94
CA ALA A 115 -12.84 3.25 -15.54
C ALA A 115 -11.56 2.70 -14.89
N GLY A 116 -11.70 2.10 -13.70
CA GLY A 116 -10.62 1.50 -12.91
C GLY A 116 -10.27 2.31 -11.66
N GLU A 117 -10.07 1.62 -10.55
CA GLU A 117 -9.25 2.12 -9.45
C GLU A 117 -7.79 1.89 -9.86
N ARG A 118 -6.89 2.84 -9.60
CA ARG A 118 -5.47 2.48 -9.53
C ARG A 118 -5.36 1.44 -8.44
N ASN A 119 -4.98 0.24 -8.83
CA ASN A 119 -4.49 -0.73 -7.89
C ASN A 119 -3.00 -0.83 -8.18
N GLU A 120 -2.21 0.09 -7.62
CA GLU A 120 -0.76 -0.08 -7.69
C GLU A 120 -0.38 -1.38 -6.98
N GLY A 121 -1.10 -1.79 -5.94
CA GLY A 121 -1.00 -3.12 -5.36
C GLY A 121 -1.80 -3.25 -4.08
N LEU A 122 -2.07 -4.49 -3.69
CA LEU A 122 -2.70 -4.81 -2.41
C LEU A 122 -1.62 -5.01 -1.34
N ILE A 123 -1.74 -4.31 -0.23
CA ILE A 123 -0.82 -4.44 0.91
C ILE A 123 -1.60 -5.08 2.05
N ALA A 124 -1.18 -6.26 2.51
CA ALA A 124 -1.59 -6.73 3.82
C ALA A 124 -0.56 -6.29 4.85
N LEU A 125 -1.00 -5.50 5.84
CA LEU A 125 -0.17 -5.05 6.93
C LEU A 125 -0.62 -5.73 8.23
N ILE A 126 0.21 -6.64 8.73
CA ILE A 126 -0.01 -7.34 10.00
C ILE A 126 0.76 -6.61 11.09
N ILE A 127 0.10 -6.31 12.20
CA ILE A 127 0.75 -5.75 13.39
C ILE A 127 0.69 -6.78 14.52
N ASP A 128 1.86 -7.28 14.89
CA ASP A 128 2.11 -8.33 15.88
C ASP A 128 2.25 -7.76 17.32
N ASP A 129 2.37 -8.69 18.27
CA ASP A 129 2.63 -8.49 19.70
C ASP A 129 1.52 -7.79 20.50
N PHE A 130 0.28 -7.80 20.01
CA PHE A 130 -0.83 -7.37 20.85
C PHE A 130 -1.11 -8.39 21.97
N GLY A 131 -1.70 -7.94 23.07
CA GLY A 131 -2.20 -8.81 24.14
C GLY A 131 -1.78 -8.40 25.54
N ASP A 132 -0.71 -7.63 25.71
CA ASP A 132 -0.20 -7.25 27.03
C ASP A 132 -0.97 -6.08 27.66
N ARG A 133 -1.44 -5.13 26.82
CA ARG A 133 -2.07 -3.88 27.24
C ARG A 133 -3.20 -3.45 26.29
N TRP A 134 -4.14 -2.66 26.83
CA TRP A 134 -5.11 -1.89 26.06
C TRP A 134 -5.13 -0.47 26.63
N ASN A 135 -4.58 0.49 25.89
CA ASN A 135 -4.47 1.89 26.30
C ASN A 135 -4.55 2.82 25.07
N SER A 136 -4.54 4.13 25.29
CA SER A 136 -4.63 5.13 24.21
C SER A 136 -3.55 4.98 23.14
N PHE A 137 -2.36 4.49 23.49
CA PHE A 137 -1.32 4.21 22.50
C PHE A 137 -1.70 3.05 21.57
N ILE A 138 -2.24 1.95 22.13
CA ILE A 138 -2.71 0.79 21.34
C ILE A 138 -3.91 1.18 20.47
N GLU A 139 -4.80 2.02 20.97
CA GLU A 139 -6.00 2.45 20.24
C GLU A 139 -5.68 3.21 18.94
N ARG A 140 -4.56 3.94 18.89
CA ARG A 140 -4.13 4.69 17.70
C ARG A 140 -3.80 3.82 16.49
N PHE A 141 -3.44 2.55 16.66
CA PHE A 141 -3.26 1.63 15.52
C PHE A 141 -4.55 1.44 14.72
N PHE A 142 -5.71 1.59 15.36
CA PHE A 142 -7.01 1.45 14.72
C PHE A 142 -7.50 2.77 14.07
N GLU A 143 -6.74 3.85 14.22
CA GLU A 143 -7.05 5.18 13.69
C GLU A 143 -6.24 5.49 12.40
N LEU A 144 -5.42 4.56 11.93
CA LEU A 144 -4.54 4.72 10.77
C LEU A 144 -5.27 4.97 9.44
N GLY A 145 -6.58 4.70 9.36
CA GLY A 145 -7.34 4.76 8.12
C GLY A 145 -7.00 3.65 7.12
N ALA A 146 -6.42 2.54 7.59
CA ALA A 146 -6.07 1.36 6.79
C ALA A 146 -6.61 0.07 7.43
N ASP A 147 -6.99 -0.88 6.59
CA ASP A 147 -7.42 -2.22 7.00
C ASP A 147 -6.19 -3.07 7.38
N ILE A 148 -5.73 -2.92 8.63
CA ILE A 148 -4.66 -3.76 9.18
C ILE A 148 -5.21 -5.09 9.70
N THR A 149 -4.36 -6.11 9.71
CA THR A 149 -4.61 -7.36 10.43
C THR A 149 -3.93 -7.30 11.80
N VAL A 150 -4.69 -7.55 12.86
CA VAL A 150 -4.19 -7.52 14.24
C VAL A 150 -3.86 -8.93 14.70
N SER A 151 -2.67 -9.10 15.26
CA SER A 151 -2.14 -10.40 15.65
C SER A 151 -1.84 -10.41 17.15
N VAL A 152 -2.56 -11.26 17.90
CA VAL A 152 -2.60 -11.23 19.37
C VAL A 152 -1.93 -12.48 19.97
N ILE A 153 -0.97 -12.27 20.88
CA ILE A 153 -0.31 -13.34 21.62
C ILE A 153 -1.30 -13.90 22.67
N PRO A 154 -1.55 -15.22 22.72
CA PRO A 154 -2.38 -15.83 23.75
C PRO A 154 -1.71 -15.79 25.13
N GLY A 155 -2.50 -15.87 26.20
CA GLY A 155 -1.99 -15.96 27.57
C GLY A 155 -1.44 -14.66 28.17
N GLN A 156 -1.43 -13.56 27.43
CA GLN A 156 -1.09 -12.24 27.95
C GLN A 156 -2.24 -11.68 28.80
N LYS A 157 -1.91 -10.73 29.68
CA LYS A 157 -2.85 -10.13 30.65
C LYS A 157 -4.15 -9.63 30.02
N MET A 158 -4.07 -9.10 28.80
CA MET A 158 -5.18 -8.46 28.10
C MET A 158 -5.58 -9.18 26.81
N SER A 159 -5.05 -10.36 26.48
CA SER A 159 -5.28 -11.04 25.19
C SER A 159 -6.77 -11.13 24.83
N ARG A 160 -7.60 -11.62 25.76
CA ARG A 160 -9.03 -11.79 25.54
C ARG A 160 -9.76 -10.46 25.37
N GLU A 161 -9.39 -9.45 26.14
CA GLU A 161 -10.01 -8.12 26.03
C GLU A 161 -9.60 -7.43 24.73
N VAL A 162 -8.33 -7.51 24.33
CA VAL A 162 -7.84 -7.01 23.05
C VAL A 162 -8.60 -7.68 21.90
N ALA A 163 -8.73 -9.02 21.91
CA ALA A 163 -9.48 -9.76 20.90
C ALA A 163 -10.93 -9.25 20.76
N ARG A 164 -11.64 -9.08 21.88
CA ARG A 164 -13.00 -8.53 21.90
C ARG A 164 -13.05 -7.13 21.28
N ARG A 165 -12.12 -6.25 21.65
CA ARG A 165 -12.05 -4.86 21.17
C ARG A 165 -11.72 -4.74 19.68
N VAL A 166 -10.88 -5.64 19.17
CA VAL A 166 -10.54 -5.75 17.73
C VAL A 166 -11.78 -6.14 16.94
N MET A 167 -12.50 -7.18 17.39
CA MET A 167 -13.75 -7.62 16.77
C MET A 167 -14.83 -6.53 16.78
N GLU A 168 -15.00 -5.81 17.89
CA GLU A 168 -15.95 -4.70 17.98
C GLU A 168 -15.65 -3.56 17.00
N ARG A 169 -14.37 -3.33 16.73
CA ARG A 169 -13.90 -2.36 15.73
C ARG A 169 -13.90 -2.92 14.30
N ARG A 170 -14.26 -4.20 14.12
CA ARG A 170 -14.33 -4.90 12.82
C ARG A 170 -12.99 -5.01 12.09
N PHE A 171 -11.87 -5.01 12.83
CA PHE A 171 -10.57 -5.34 12.26
C PHE A 171 -10.39 -6.85 12.20
N GLU A 172 -9.59 -7.31 11.24
CA GLU A 172 -9.22 -8.72 11.17
C GLU A 172 -8.32 -9.11 12.34
N LEU A 173 -8.59 -10.27 12.91
CA LEU A 173 -7.89 -10.81 14.07
C LEU A 173 -7.28 -12.16 13.72
N ILE A 174 -5.99 -12.33 14.01
CA ILE A 174 -5.28 -13.61 13.93
C ILE A 174 -4.56 -13.90 15.24
N LEU A 175 -4.27 -15.18 15.47
CA LEU A 175 -3.53 -15.62 16.65
C LEU A 175 -2.03 -15.49 16.39
N HIS A 176 -1.31 -14.78 17.27
CA HIS A 176 0.15 -14.72 17.24
C HIS A 176 0.73 -15.82 18.13
N LEU A 177 0.87 -17.03 17.58
CA LEU A 177 1.14 -18.23 18.36
C LEU A 177 2.63 -18.37 18.66
N PRO A 178 3.07 -18.42 19.93
CA PRO A 178 4.46 -18.68 20.29
C PRO A 178 4.94 -20.02 19.73
N MET A 179 6.12 -20.01 19.13
CA MET A 179 6.79 -21.19 18.62
C MET A 179 8.26 -21.19 19.04
N GLU A 180 8.83 -22.38 19.27
CA GLU A 180 10.17 -22.52 19.81
C GLU A 180 11.23 -21.88 18.89
N PRO A 181 12.03 -20.93 19.39
CA PRO A 181 13.17 -20.38 18.66
C PRO A 181 14.42 -21.26 18.82
N LEU A 182 15.43 -20.98 17.98
CA LEU A 182 16.77 -21.55 18.16
C LEU A 182 17.46 -21.05 19.43
N ASP A 183 17.12 -19.84 19.88
CA ASP A 183 17.66 -19.24 21.12
C ASP A 183 17.18 -20.02 22.36
N GLN A 184 18.13 -20.66 23.04
CA GLN A 184 17.86 -21.51 24.21
C GLN A 184 17.59 -20.71 25.49
N SER A 185 17.82 -19.39 25.49
CA SER A 185 17.53 -18.53 26.65
C SER A 185 16.03 -18.27 26.82
N ILE A 186 15.25 -18.41 25.74
CA ILE A 186 13.80 -18.27 25.76
C ILE A 186 13.18 -19.50 26.41
N ARG A 187 12.41 -19.29 27.48
CA ARG A 187 11.70 -20.36 28.17
C ARG A 187 10.36 -20.61 27.49
N SER A 188 9.99 -21.89 27.37
CA SER A 188 8.64 -22.28 26.98
C SER A 188 7.62 -21.71 27.97
N ASP A 189 6.49 -21.29 27.43
CA ASP A 189 5.27 -21.06 28.19
C ASP A 189 4.24 -22.17 27.92
N ASP A 190 3.03 -21.99 28.43
CA ASP A 190 1.91 -22.91 28.25
C ASP A 190 1.24 -22.86 26.86
N PHE A 191 1.71 -21.96 25.99
CA PHE A 191 1.15 -21.66 24.68
C PHE A 191 2.14 -21.91 23.53
N MET A 192 3.40 -22.23 23.84
CA MET A 192 4.45 -22.43 22.86
C MET A 192 4.39 -23.80 22.19
N ILE A 193 4.31 -23.81 20.86
CA ILE A 193 4.55 -25.02 20.07
C ILE A 193 6.06 -25.27 20.04
N MET A 194 6.48 -26.47 20.42
CA MET A 194 7.89 -26.86 20.43
C MET A 194 8.14 -28.04 19.50
N GLN A 195 9.39 -28.16 19.07
CA GLN A 195 9.85 -29.29 18.26
C GLN A 195 9.56 -30.62 18.97
N GLY A 196 9.09 -31.60 18.20
CA GLY A 196 8.82 -32.96 18.69
C GLY A 196 7.51 -33.11 19.46
N MET A 197 6.71 -32.04 19.62
CA MET A 197 5.37 -32.17 20.21
C MET A 197 4.49 -33.11 19.36
N SER A 198 3.68 -33.91 20.05
CA SER A 198 2.66 -34.74 19.41
C SER A 198 1.50 -33.88 18.92
N GLY A 199 0.76 -34.36 17.91
CA GLY A 199 -0.45 -33.67 17.42
C GLY A 199 -1.48 -33.40 18.53
N ARG A 200 -1.62 -34.31 19.50
CA ARG A 200 -2.48 -34.10 20.68
C ARG A 200 -2.04 -32.88 21.49
N ARG A 201 -0.74 -32.77 21.80
CA ARG A 201 -0.23 -31.64 22.59
C ARG A 201 -0.39 -30.32 21.83
N ILE A 202 -0.13 -30.33 20.52
CA ILE A 202 -0.34 -29.16 19.66
C ILE A 202 -1.80 -28.73 19.66
N ARG A 203 -2.73 -29.69 19.52
CA ARG A 203 -4.18 -29.44 19.57
C ARG A 203 -4.62 -28.83 20.91
N ASP A 204 -4.12 -29.35 22.03
CA ASP A 204 -4.43 -28.82 23.37
C ASP A 204 -3.97 -27.36 23.53
N ILE A 205 -2.77 -27.03 23.01
CA ILE A 205 -2.22 -25.68 23.01
C ILE A 205 -3.04 -24.76 22.11
N LEU A 206 -3.40 -25.21 20.91
CA LEU A 206 -4.23 -24.46 19.97
C LEU A 206 -5.60 -24.15 20.59
N GLN A 207 -6.29 -25.15 21.16
CA GLN A 207 -7.58 -24.93 21.81
C GLN A 207 -7.48 -23.89 22.93
N ARG A 208 -6.49 -24.02 23.80
CA ARG A 208 -6.26 -23.05 24.89
C ARG A 208 -5.96 -21.65 24.37
N SER A 209 -5.18 -21.55 23.31
CA SER A 209 -4.85 -20.27 22.67
C SER A 209 -6.09 -19.60 22.08
N LEU A 210 -6.94 -20.38 21.39
CA LEU A 210 -8.19 -19.92 20.79
C LEU A 210 -9.22 -19.51 21.85
N ASP A 211 -9.29 -20.23 22.97
CA ASP A 211 -10.13 -19.83 24.10
C ASP A 211 -9.67 -18.49 24.70
N GLY A 212 -8.36 -18.26 24.72
CA GLY A 212 -7.74 -17.00 25.19
C GLY A 212 -7.90 -15.83 24.21
N VAL A 213 -8.00 -16.10 22.91
CA VAL A 213 -8.09 -15.11 21.83
C VAL A 213 -9.25 -15.51 20.90
N PRO A 214 -10.51 -15.31 21.32
CA PRO A 214 -11.66 -15.74 20.54
C PRO A 214 -11.80 -14.93 19.25
N GLY A 215 -12.33 -15.56 18.20
CA GLY A 215 -12.68 -14.90 16.93
C GLY A 215 -11.55 -14.73 15.93
N VAL A 216 -10.42 -15.41 16.12
CA VAL A 216 -9.33 -15.42 15.14
C VAL A 216 -9.74 -16.13 13.84
N LEU A 217 -9.25 -15.63 12.71
CA LEU A 217 -9.48 -16.23 11.38
C LEU A 217 -8.27 -17.03 10.86
N GLY A 218 -7.11 -16.81 11.45
CA GLY A 218 -5.86 -17.45 11.07
C GLY A 218 -4.83 -17.40 12.18
N ILE A 219 -3.65 -17.96 11.90
CA ILE A 219 -2.52 -18.05 12.83
C ILE A 219 -1.26 -17.51 12.16
N ASN A 220 -0.51 -16.68 12.88
CA ASN A 220 0.84 -16.23 12.55
C ASN A 220 1.82 -16.73 13.64
N ASN A 221 3.00 -17.21 13.27
CA ASN A 221 3.99 -17.65 14.26
C ASN A 221 4.74 -16.48 14.92
N HIS A 222 4.76 -16.47 16.25
CA HIS A 222 5.66 -15.63 17.05
C HIS A 222 6.96 -16.40 17.31
N MET A 223 8.10 -15.83 16.90
CA MET A 223 9.40 -16.53 16.88
C MET A 223 9.36 -17.80 16.01
N GLY A 224 9.71 -18.97 16.54
CA GLY A 224 9.55 -20.25 15.85
C GLY A 224 10.71 -20.72 14.99
N SER A 225 11.89 -20.08 15.00
CA SER A 225 12.98 -20.47 14.10
C SER A 225 13.41 -21.94 14.20
N ARG A 226 13.23 -22.59 15.35
CA ARG A 226 13.43 -24.05 15.48
C ARG A 226 12.21 -24.82 14.98
N THR A 227 11.02 -24.48 15.48
CA THR A 227 9.77 -25.20 15.15
C THR A 227 9.45 -25.14 13.66
N THR A 228 9.51 -23.97 13.04
CA THR A 228 9.15 -23.81 11.62
C THR A 228 10.14 -24.46 10.67
N SER A 229 11.34 -24.81 11.14
CA SER A 229 12.33 -25.58 10.37
C SER A 229 12.17 -27.10 10.54
N ASP A 230 11.33 -27.56 11.46
CA ASP A 230 11.10 -28.97 11.73
C ASP A 230 9.88 -29.49 10.98
N GLN A 231 10.12 -30.34 9.97
CA GLN A 231 9.06 -30.83 9.09
C GLN A 231 7.98 -31.61 9.85
N GLU A 232 8.37 -32.55 10.72
CA GLU A 232 7.42 -33.42 11.44
C GLU A 232 6.49 -32.61 12.35
N THR A 233 7.04 -31.63 13.07
CA THR A 233 6.26 -30.75 13.96
C THR A 233 5.35 -29.83 13.13
N MET A 234 5.85 -29.25 12.03
CA MET A 234 5.05 -28.37 11.18
C MET A 234 3.92 -29.13 10.46
N GLU A 235 4.15 -30.34 9.98
CA GLU A 235 3.08 -31.18 9.39
C GLU A 235 1.97 -31.46 10.41
N ARG A 236 2.34 -31.82 11.65
CA ARG A 236 1.36 -32.02 12.73
C ARG A 236 0.61 -30.74 13.06
N PHE A 237 1.33 -29.63 13.18
CA PHE A 237 0.74 -28.33 13.46
C PHE A 237 -0.24 -27.90 12.38
N LEU A 238 0.18 -27.94 11.11
CA LEU A 238 -0.67 -27.54 9.98
C LEU A 238 -1.88 -28.45 9.79
N ALA A 239 -1.78 -29.75 10.14
CA ALA A 239 -2.93 -30.63 10.16
C ALA A 239 -3.99 -30.17 11.17
N GLU A 240 -3.58 -29.69 12.35
CA GLU A 240 -4.49 -29.12 13.34
C GLU A 240 -5.06 -27.77 12.88
N VAL A 241 -4.22 -26.88 12.30
CA VAL A 241 -4.67 -25.61 11.70
C VAL A 241 -5.75 -25.86 10.64
N LYS A 242 -5.53 -26.85 9.77
CA LYS A 242 -6.50 -27.26 8.74
C LYS A 242 -7.81 -27.76 9.33
N ALA A 243 -7.74 -28.61 10.35
CA ALA A 243 -8.92 -29.16 11.02
C ALA A 243 -9.79 -28.07 11.67
N LEU A 244 -9.17 -26.95 12.04
CA LEU A 244 -9.84 -25.78 12.62
C LEU A 244 -10.35 -24.78 11.58
N ASN A 245 -10.13 -25.03 10.28
CA ASN A 245 -10.46 -24.12 9.16
C ASN A 245 -9.81 -22.72 9.30
N LEU A 246 -8.60 -22.67 9.86
CA LEU A 246 -7.81 -21.45 9.97
C LEU A 246 -6.83 -21.34 8.81
N PHE A 247 -6.53 -20.12 8.37
CA PHE A 247 -5.39 -19.88 7.47
C PHE A 247 -4.08 -19.73 8.26
N PHE A 248 -2.95 -19.90 7.59
CA PHE A 248 -1.62 -19.75 8.18
C PHE A 248 -0.80 -18.64 7.52
N VAL A 249 -0.21 -17.78 8.32
CA VAL A 249 0.78 -16.78 7.90
C VAL A 249 2.14 -17.20 8.42
N ASP A 250 3.08 -17.47 7.51
CA ASP A 250 4.48 -17.70 7.89
C ASP A 250 5.21 -16.36 8.04
N SER A 251 5.55 -16.00 9.28
CA SER A 251 6.39 -14.83 9.58
C SER A 251 7.82 -14.97 9.06
N ARG A 252 8.25 -16.18 8.68
CA ARG A 252 9.57 -16.50 8.13
C ARG A 252 10.69 -15.90 8.99
N THR A 253 10.69 -16.25 10.28
CA THR A 253 11.67 -15.83 11.28
C THR A 253 13.06 -16.46 11.07
N THR A 254 13.14 -17.45 10.16
CA THR A 254 14.38 -18.05 9.66
C THR A 254 14.27 -18.30 8.15
N ALA A 255 15.41 -18.28 7.46
CA ALA A 255 15.47 -18.61 6.04
C ALA A 255 15.11 -20.08 5.75
N SER A 256 15.28 -20.97 6.74
CA SER A 256 14.96 -22.40 6.69
C SER A 256 13.51 -22.73 7.01
N SER A 257 12.62 -21.74 7.15
CA SER A 257 11.21 -21.98 7.47
C SER A 257 10.56 -22.84 6.39
N LEU A 258 9.92 -23.93 6.81
CA LEU A 258 9.13 -24.83 5.96
C LEU A 258 7.63 -24.50 6.03
N GLY A 259 7.24 -23.55 6.89
CA GLY A 259 5.84 -23.33 7.25
C GLY A 259 4.95 -23.03 6.05
N TYR A 260 5.29 -22.03 5.23
CA TYR A 260 4.51 -21.70 4.05
C TYR A 260 4.47 -22.83 3.01
N THR A 261 5.62 -23.42 2.68
CA THR A 261 5.70 -24.49 1.66
C THR A 261 4.90 -25.74 2.06
N LEU A 262 4.98 -26.14 3.33
CA LEU A 262 4.19 -27.26 3.86
C LEU A 262 2.70 -26.92 3.90
N ALA A 263 2.33 -25.70 4.31
CA ALA A 263 0.94 -25.27 4.34
C ALA A 263 0.30 -25.35 2.94
N GLN A 264 0.99 -24.84 1.91
CA GLN A 264 0.58 -24.96 0.51
C GLN A 264 0.45 -26.44 0.09
N THR A 265 1.45 -27.27 0.38
CA THR A 265 1.45 -28.70 0.01
C THR A 265 0.29 -29.47 0.67
N MET A 266 -0.06 -29.11 1.90
CA MET A 266 -1.13 -29.74 2.67
C MET A 266 -2.51 -29.12 2.37
N GLY A 267 -2.60 -28.12 1.50
CA GLY A 267 -3.85 -27.41 1.17
C GLY A 267 -4.43 -26.65 2.37
N VAL A 268 -3.56 -26.02 3.16
CA VAL A 268 -3.93 -25.03 4.17
C VAL A 268 -3.82 -23.64 3.53
N PRO A 269 -4.91 -22.85 3.47
CA PRO A 269 -4.85 -21.49 2.95
C PRO A 269 -3.75 -20.73 3.66
N SER A 270 -2.81 -20.19 2.90
CA SER A 270 -1.62 -19.61 3.52
C SER A 270 -0.98 -18.51 2.72
N ILE A 271 -0.13 -17.76 3.41
CA ILE A 271 0.75 -16.75 2.83
C ILE A 271 2.00 -16.63 3.68
N GLN A 272 3.04 -15.99 3.15
CA GLN A 272 4.24 -15.68 3.89
C GLN A 272 4.51 -14.18 3.85
N ARG A 273 5.22 -13.70 4.86
CA ARG A 273 5.73 -12.33 4.89
C ARG A 273 6.72 -12.06 3.75
N ASP A 274 6.54 -10.92 3.09
CA ASP A 274 7.51 -10.37 2.15
C ASP A 274 8.51 -9.43 2.86
N VAL A 275 7.98 -8.49 3.65
CA VAL A 275 8.78 -7.43 4.28
C VAL A 275 8.55 -7.41 5.79
N PHE A 276 9.63 -7.36 6.55
CA PHE A 276 9.58 -7.12 7.98
C PHE A 276 9.84 -5.63 8.20
N ILE A 277 8.82 -4.88 8.63
CA ILE A 277 8.85 -3.41 8.54
C ILE A 277 9.69 -2.77 9.65
N ASP A 278 9.84 -3.42 10.81
CA ASP A 278 10.47 -2.81 11.99
C ASP A 278 11.53 -3.71 12.65
N VAL A 279 12.30 -4.43 11.82
CA VAL A 279 13.48 -5.20 12.27
C VAL A 279 14.40 -4.29 13.09
N ASN A 280 14.74 -3.13 12.52
CA ASN A 280 15.45 -2.09 13.23
C ASN A 280 14.42 -1.11 13.82
N ASN A 281 14.51 -0.85 15.12
CA ASN A 281 13.60 0.06 15.82
C ASN A 281 14.02 1.53 15.61
N ASP A 282 14.07 1.97 14.36
CA ASP A 282 14.37 3.33 13.93
C ASP A 282 13.41 3.78 12.81
N GLU A 283 12.95 5.03 12.88
CA GLU A 283 11.86 5.52 12.03
C GLU A 283 12.25 5.59 10.55
N GLU A 284 13.51 5.87 10.23
CA GLU A 284 13.97 5.94 8.84
C GLU A 284 13.97 4.55 8.18
N SER A 285 14.48 3.53 8.86
CA SER A 285 14.43 2.15 8.36
C SER A 285 13.01 1.63 8.28
N ILE A 286 12.16 1.92 9.26
CA ILE A 286 10.74 1.55 9.21
C ILE A 286 10.05 2.18 7.99
N ARG A 287 10.30 3.48 7.76
CA ARG A 287 9.75 4.20 6.59
C ARG A 287 10.24 3.58 5.29
N ARG A 288 11.54 3.28 5.17
CA ARG A 288 12.09 2.61 3.98
C ARG A 288 11.45 1.26 3.73
N SER A 289 11.32 0.42 4.76
CA SER A 289 10.70 -0.90 4.64
C SER A 289 9.21 -0.82 4.29
N LEU A 290 8.47 0.16 4.82
CA LEU A 290 7.06 0.37 4.47
C LEU A 290 6.89 0.79 3.00
N TRP A 291 7.75 1.68 2.49
CA TRP A 291 7.74 2.05 1.07
C TRP A 291 8.24 0.93 0.16
N GLU A 292 9.17 0.10 0.62
CA GLU A 292 9.58 -1.12 -0.08
C GLU A 292 8.41 -2.11 -0.20
N LEU A 293 7.64 -2.30 0.88
CA LEU A 293 6.42 -3.12 0.85
C LEU A 293 5.43 -2.60 -0.18
N ALA A 294 5.17 -1.28 -0.20
CA ALA A 294 4.31 -0.67 -1.21
C ALA A 294 4.83 -0.94 -2.62
N ARG A 295 6.10 -0.62 -2.90
CA ARG A 295 6.72 -0.86 -4.22
C ARG A 295 6.63 -2.33 -4.63
N LEU A 296 6.82 -3.26 -3.69
CA LEU A 296 6.74 -4.69 -3.96
C LEU A 296 5.33 -5.10 -4.37
N SER A 297 4.31 -4.60 -3.66
CA SER A 297 2.90 -4.81 -4.04
C SER A 297 2.61 -4.21 -5.42
N GLY A 298 3.22 -3.06 -5.72
CA GLY A 298 3.38 -2.43 -7.04
C GLY A 298 3.66 -3.43 -8.15
N THR A 299 4.75 -4.17 -7.93
CA THR A 299 5.32 -5.06 -8.94
C THR A 299 4.65 -6.43 -9.02
N ARG A 300 4.11 -6.93 -7.91
CA ARG A 300 3.58 -8.31 -7.79
C ARG A 300 2.05 -8.38 -7.78
N GLY A 301 1.37 -7.24 -7.70
CA GLY A 301 -0.06 -7.12 -7.46
C GLY A 301 -0.42 -7.15 -5.97
N TYR A 302 0.37 -7.81 -5.13
CA TYR A 302 0.24 -7.74 -3.67
C TYR A 302 1.56 -7.93 -2.92
N ALA A 303 1.61 -7.54 -1.65
CA ALA A 303 2.68 -7.90 -0.73
C ALA A 303 2.21 -7.93 0.74
N VAL A 304 2.88 -8.73 1.57
CA VAL A 304 2.60 -8.85 3.02
C VAL A 304 3.73 -8.23 3.85
N GLY A 305 3.38 -7.24 4.65
CA GLY A 305 4.25 -6.61 5.62
C GLY A 305 3.88 -7.04 7.03
N ILE A 306 4.89 -7.29 7.86
CA ILE A 306 4.71 -7.53 9.30
C ILE A 306 5.53 -6.52 10.09
N GLY A 307 4.91 -5.88 11.08
CA GLY A 307 5.59 -5.13 12.12
C GLY A 307 4.97 -5.38 13.48
N HIS A 308 5.41 -4.65 14.49
CA HIS A 308 4.95 -4.84 15.85
C HIS A 308 4.26 -3.58 16.40
N CYS A 309 3.47 -3.73 17.46
CA CYS A 309 2.78 -2.63 18.14
C CYS A 309 3.73 -1.70 18.95
N ARG A 310 4.75 -1.14 18.30
CA ARG A 310 5.80 -0.27 18.87
C ARG A 310 5.58 1.20 18.56
N ARG A 311 6.13 2.08 19.41
CA ARG A 311 5.94 3.55 19.28
C ARG A 311 6.44 4.12 17.97
N LYS A 312 7.65 3.74 17.54
CA LYS A 312 8.25 4.22 16.29
C LYS A 312 7.54 3.66 15.06
N THR A 313 7.11 2.39 15.14
CA THR A 313 6.28 1.77 14.09
C THR A 313 4.97 2.53 13.92
N LEU A 314 4.25 2.81 15.01
CA LEU A 314 3.03 3.61 14.96
C LEU A 314 3.27 5.01 14.35
N ALA A 315 4.31 5.72 14.81
CA ALA A 315 4.60 7.07 14.33
C ALA A 315 4.81 7.11 12.80
N VAL A 316 5.58 6.17 12.26
CA VAL A 316 5.79 6.08 10.81
C VAL A 316 4.50 5.69 10.09
N LEU A 317 3.71 4.75 10.62
CA LEU A 317 2.44 4.37 10.00
C LEU A 317 1.46 5.54 9.93
N GLU A 318 1.34 6.34 10.99
CA GLU A 318 0.49 7.54 11.02
C GLU A 318 0.90 8.58 9.96
N GLU A 319 2.20 8.71 9.69
CA GLU A 319 2.72 9.64 8.69
C GLU A 319 2.58 9.14 7.25
N GLU A 320 2.74 7.83 7.03
CA GLU A 320 3.00 7.29 5.69
C GLU A 320 1.81 6.55 5.06
N VAL A 321 0.91 5.98 5.87
CA VAL A 321 -0.23 5.19 5.36
C VAL A 321 -1.09 5.99 4.38
N SER A 322 -1.47 7.22 4.76
CA SER A 322 -2.28 8.09 3.90
C SER A 322 -1.55 8.50 2.62
N LYS A 323 -0.22 8.69 2.67
CA LYS A 323 0.61 9.00 1.50
C LYS A 323 0.68 7.81 0.53
N ILE A 324 0.80 6.60 1.06
CA ILE A 324 0.80 5.35 0.28
C ILE A 324 -0.57 5.16 -0.38
N GLN A 325 -1.67 5.35 0.36
CA GLN A 325 -3.02 5.28 -0.20
C GLN A 325 -3.27 6.35 -1.28
N ALA A 326 -2.75 7.57 -1.09
CA ALA A 326 -2.86 8.65 -2.08
C ALA A 326 -2.13 8.32 -3.40
N ARG A 327 -1.18 7.38 -3.39
CA ARG A 327 -0.53 6.84 -4.60
C ARG A 327 -1.28 5.67 -5.23
N GLY A 328 -2.42 5.23 -4.67
CA GLY A 328 -3.25 4.18 -5.26
C GLY A 328 -2.95 2.76 -4.78
N TYR A 329 -2.13 2.60 -3.74
CA TYR A 329 -2.01 1.33 -3.02
C TYR A 329 -3.21 1.13 -2.09
N ARG A 330 -3.64 -0.12 -1.90
CA ARG A 330 -4.77 -0.45 -1.02
C ARG A 330 -4.33 -1.37 0.10
N PHE A 331 -4.52 -0.94 1.34
CA PHE A 331 -4.38 -1.81 2.49
C PHE A 331 -5.60 -2.72 2.59
N VAL A 332 -5.37 -4.02 2.76
CA VAL A 332 -6.43 -5.04 2.87
C VAL A 332 -6.09 -6.03 3.99
N PRO A 333 -7.11 -6.66 4.61
CA PRO A 333 -6.87 -7.76 5.54
C PRO A 333 -6.11 -8.91 4.86
N VAL A 334 -5.23 -9.60 5.59
CA VAL A 334 -4.39 -10.68 5.04
C VAL A 334 -5.23 -11.84 4.48
N SER A 335 -6.43 -12.09 5.01
CA SER A 335 -7.34 -13.12 4.46
C SER A 335 -7.74 -12.90 3.00
N ARG A 336 -7.60 -11.67 2.47
CA ARG A 336 -7.83 -11.38 1.05
C ARG A 336 -6.73 -11.92 0.14
N LEU A 337 -5.55 -12.23 0.69
CA LEU A 337 -4.34 -12.57 -0.05
C LEU A 337 -3.90 -14.04 0.13
N VAL A 338 -4.41 -14.73 1.16
CA VAL A 338 -4.15 -16.16 1.35
C VAL A 338 -4.72 -16.97 0.18
N HIS A 339 -4.02 -18.05 -0.18
CA HIS A 339 -4.40 -18.93 -1.28
C HIS A 339 -4.08 -20.39 -0.98
#